data_AF-K2BR15-F1
#
_entry.id   AF-K2BR15-F1
#
_cell.length_a   1.000
_cell.length_b   1.000
_cell.length_c   1.000
_cell.angle_alpha   90.00
_cell.angle_beta   90.00
_cell.angle_gamma   90.00
#
_symmetry.space_group_name_H-M   'P 1'
#
loop_
_entity.id
_entity.type
_entity.pdbx_description
1 polymer ?
#
loop_
_entity_poly.entity_id
_entity_poly.type
_entity_poly.pdbx_seq_one_letter_code
_entity_poly.pdbx_strand_id
1 'polypeptide(L)' 'FSGRVGLLIMTGMGTDGLEGARMIRAAGGYIIAQEAQSCVVNGMPRCVVEAGLADEILPLSAIASGIQRLARSAV' A
#
# COMPACT_ATOMS: atom_id res chain seq x y z
N PHE A 1 12.99 9.78 6.41
CA PHE A 1 13.64 8.47 6.17
C PHE A 1 14.83 8.69 5.24
N SER A 2 16.00 8.13 5.54
CA SER A 2 17.22 8.24 4.71
C SER A 2 17.45 7.02 3.79
N GLY A 3 16.46 6.14 3.67
CA GLY A 3 16.49 4.93 2.84
C GLY A 3 15.17 4.71 2.09
N ARG A 4 15.04 3.57 1.40
CA ARG A 4 13.82 3.19 0.65
C ARG A 4 12.66 2.98 1.63
N VAL A 5 11.48 3.50 1.31
CA VAL A 5 10.27 3.39 2.13
C VAL A 5 9.20 2.61 1.38
N GLY A 6 8.56 1.67 2.07
CA GLY A 6 7.36 0.98 1.61
C GLY A 6 6.15 1.37 2.45
N LEU A 7 4.99 1.46 1.82
CA LEU A 7 3.69 1.63 2.48
C LEU A 7 2.80 0.44 2.18
N LEU A 8 2.12 -0.07 3.20
CA LEU A 8 1.03 -1.02 3.05
C LEU A 8 -0.25 -0.40 3.63
N ILE A 9 -1.29 -0.30 2.80
CA ILE A 9 -2.62 0.11 3.24
C ILE A 9 -3.55 -1.10 3.24
N MET A 10 -4.07 -1.43 4.43
CA MET A 10 -4.97 -2.55 4.65
C MET A 10 -6.42 -2.07 4.87
N THR A 11 -7.34 -3.03 4.95
CA THR A 11 -8.75 -2.84 5.30
C THR A 11 -8.93 -1.83 6.44
N GLY A 12 -9.90 -0.94 6.29
CA GLY A 12 -10.14 0.15 7.23
C GLY A 12 -11.15 1.15 6.68
N MET A 13 -11.80 1.87 7.58
CA MET A 13 -12.76 2.93 7.21
C MET A 13 -12.02 4.25 6.94
N GLY A 14 -12.60 5.08 6.07
CA GLY A 14 -12.13 6.45 5.85
C GLY A 14 -10.98 6.53 4.86
N THR A 15 -10.21 7.61 4.96
CA THR A 15 -9.13 7.96 4.02
C THR A 15 -7.79 8.16 4.72
N ASP A 16 -7.68 7.70 5.97
CA ASP A 16 -6.42 7.76 6.70
C ASP A 16 -5.35 6.94 5.96
N GLY A 17 -4.16 7.50 5.86
CA GLY A 17 -3.08 6.99 5.02
C GLY A 17 -3.03 7.51 3.58
N LEU A 18 -4.06 8.21 3.05
CA LEU A 18 -4.01 8.78 1.70
C LEU A 18 -2.94 9.86 1.56
N GLU A 19 -2.86 10.78 2.53
CA GLU A 19 -1.84 11.85 2.48
C GLU A 19 -0.44 11.28 2.70
N GLY A 20 -0.30 10.32 3.61
CA GLY A 20 0.94 9.57 3.78
C GLY A 20 1.37 8.84 2.50
N ALA A 21 0.42 8.26 1.76
CA ALA A 21 0.67 7.64 0.46
C ALA A 21 1.17 8.66 -0.57
N ARG A 22 0.61 9.87 -0.62
CA ARG A 22 1.11 10.94 -1.50
C ARG A 22 2.54 11.33 -1.15
N MET A 23 2.84 11.49 0.14
CA MET A 23 4.19 11.83 0.61
C MET A 23 5.20 10.72 0.26
N ILE A 24 4.84 9.45 0.48
CA ILE A 24 5.70 8.31 0.16
C ILE A 24 5.91 8.20 -1.35
N ARG A 25 4.85 8.39 -2.16
CA ARG A 25 4.94 8.43 -3.62
C ARG A 25 5.86 9.55 -4.10
N ALA A 26 5.72 10.76 -3.55
CA ALA A 26 6.58 11.89 -3.89
C ALA A 26 8.05 11.66 -3.53
N ALA A 27 8.31 10.85 -2.50
CA ALA A 27 9.66 10.41 -2.10
C ALA A 27 10.17 9.19 -2.89
N GLY A 28 9.43 8.69 -3.89
CA GLY A 28 9.81 7.51 -4.68
C GLY A 28 9.66 6.17 -3.93
N GLY A 29 8.82 6.13 -2.90
CA GLY A 29 8.51 4.90 -2.16
C GLY A 29 7.54 3.98 -2.92
N TYR A 30 7.42 2.75 -2.41
CA TYR A 30 6.60 1.70 -3.02
C TYR A 30 5.33 1.47 -2.20
N ILE A 31 4.18 1.39 -2.86
CA ILE A 31 2.88 1.36 -2.18
C ILE A 31 2.10 0.10 -2.56
N ILE A 32 1.76 -0.70 -1.55
CA ILE A 32 0.90 -1.87 -1.67
C ILE A 32 -0.46 -1.54 -1.06
N ALA A 33 -1.54 -1.84 -1.78
CA ALA A 33 -2.91 -1.76 -1.27
C ALA A 33 -3.52 -3.17 -1.16
N GLN A 34 -4.32 -3.40 -0.13
CA GLN A 34 -5.11 -4.63 -0.01
C GLN A 34 -6.24 -4.66 -1.04
N GLU A 35 -6.43 -5.81 -1.68
CA GLU A 35 -7.52 -6.04 -2.62
C GLU A 35 -8.89 -6.03 -1.93
N ALA A 36 -9.84 -5.33 -2.56
CA ALA A 36 -11.20 -5.12 -2.08
C ALA A 36 -11.92 -6.39 -1.62
N GLN A 37 -11.77 -7.51 -2.35
CA GLN A 37 -12.44 -8.78 -2.04
C GLN A 37 -11.98 -9.39 -0.71
N SER A 38 -10.76 -9.06 -0.28
CA SER A 38 -10.19 -9.55 0.98
C SER A 38 -10.36 -8.57 2.15
N CYS A 39 -10.90 -7.37 1.91
CA CYS A 39 -11.15 -6.37 2.94
C CYS A 39 -12.46 -6.65 3.69
N VAL A 40 -12.46 -6.38 5.00
CA VAL A 40 -13.70 -6.29 5.77
C VAL A 40 -14.41 -4.96 5.49
N VAL A 41 -13.64 -3.87 5.38
CA VAL A 41 -14.09 -2.54 5.00
C VAL A 41 -13.12 -1.96 3.98
N ASN A 42 -13.60 -1.77 2.75
CA ASN A 42 -12.80 -1.22 1.66
C ASN A 42 -12.90 0.32 1.58
N GLY A 43 -12.49 1.01 2.65
CA GLY A 43 -12.39 2.47 2.71
C GLY A 43 -10.98 2.94 2.34
N MET A 44 -10.03 2.68 3.24
CA MET A 44 -8.64 3.13 3.10
C MET A 44 -7.92 2.56 1.86
N PRO A 45 -7.99 1.24 1.55
CA PRO A 45 -7.32 0.74 0.34
C PRO A 45 -7.92 1.36 -0.93
N ARG A 46 -9.25 1.48 -0.98
CA ARG A 46 -9.97 2.06 -2.11
C ARG A 46 -9.51 3.49 -2.41
N CYS A 47 -9.36 4.36 -1.42
CA CYS A 47 -8.97 5.75 -1.68
C CYS A 47 -7.55 5.87 -2.25
N VAL A 48 -6.62 5.01 -1.82
CA VAL A 48 -5.24 4.97 -2.35
C VAL A 48 -5.21 4.43 -3.77
N VAL A 49 -6.03 3.41 -4.07
CA VAL A 49 -6.18 2.84 -5.41
C VAL A 49 -6.83 3.84 -6.38
N GLU A 50 -7.95 4.45 -5.99
CA GLU A 50 -8.66 5.46 -6.81
C GLU A 50 -7.79 6.70 -7.07
N ALA A 51 -6.88 7.04 -6.17
CA ALA A 51 -5.91 8.12 -6.34
C ALA A 51 -4.72 7.74 -7.27
N GLY A 52 -4.65 6.50 -7.77
CA GLY A 52 -3.58 6.03 -8.65
C GLY A 52 -2.21 5.94 -7.97
N LEU A 53 -2.17 5.76 -6.65
CA LEU A 53 -0.94 5.76 -5.85
C LEU A 53 -0.37 4.36 -5.62
N ALA A 54 -1.19 3.31 -5.74
CA ALA A 54 -0.76 1.93 -5.49
C ALA A 54 0.06 1.35 -6.65
N ASP A 55 1.20 0.76 -6.33
CA ASP A 55 2.04 0.01 -7.28
C ASP A 55 1.57 -1.46 -7.41
N GLU A 56 1.12 -2.05 -6.30
CA GLU A 56 0.52 -3.40 -6.27
C GLU A 56 -0.81 -3.39 -5.50
N ILE A 57 -1.78 -4.16 -5.99
CA ILE A 57 -3.03 -4.46 -5.29
C ILE A 57 -3.06 -5.97 -5.06
N LEU A 58 -3.05 -6.40 -3.79
CA LEU A 58 -2.85 -7.81 -3.43
C LEU A 58 -3.96 -8.35 -2.51
N PRO A 59 -4.43 -9.60 -2.69
CA PRO A 59 -5.26 -10.25 -1.69
C PRO A 59 -4.50 -10.42 -0.37
N LEU A 60 -5.23 -10.49 0.74
CA LEU A 60 -4.65 -10.68 2.08
C LEU A 60 -3.63 -11.82 2.15
N SER A 61 -3.91 -12.94 1.49
CA SER A 61 -3.03 -14.12 1.44
C SER A 61 -1.69 -13.86 0.74
N ALA A 62 -1.61 -12.86 -0.15
CA ALA A 62 -0.39 -12.52 -0.90
C ALA A 62 0.40 -11.37 -0.28
N ILE A 63 -0.17 -10.59 0.65
CA ILE A 63 0.49 -9.42 1.26
C ILE A 63 1.85 -9.78 1.86
N ALA A 64 1.94 -10.86 2.64
CA ALA A 64 3.21 -11.27 3.25
C ALA A 64 4.29 -11.54 2.20
N SER A 65 3.93 -12.20 1.10
CA SER A 65 4.86 -12.44 -0.01
C SER A 65 5.28 -11.14 -0.72
N GLY A 66 4.36 -10.17 -0.84
CA GLY A 66 4.62 -8.86 -1.42
C GLY A 66 5.61 -8.05 -0.58
N ILE A 67 5.41 -7.98 0.73
CA ILE A 67 6.35 -7.32 1.66
C ILE A 67 7.74 -7.96 1.55
N GLN A 68 7.80 -9.29 1.54
CA GLN A 68 9.08 -10.00 1.40
C GLN A 68 9.78 -9.72 0.07
N ARG A 69 9.05 -9.63 -1.05
CA ARG A 69 9.62 -9.22 -2.35
C ARG A 69 10.18 -7.81 -2.26
N LEU A 70 9.41 -6.86 -1.73
CA LEU A 70 9.83 -5.47 -1.58
C LEU A 70 11.10 -5.35 -0.73
N ALA A 71 11.15 -6.06 0.40
CA ALA A 71 12.30 -6.05 1.30
C ALA A 71 13.56 -6.67 0.67
N ARG A 72 13.42 -7.73 -0.14
CA ARG A 72 14.55 -8.39 -0.83
C ARG A 72 15.04 -7.67 -2.08
N SER A 73 14.19 -6.87 -2.71
CA SER A 73 14.54 -6.03 -3.89
C SER A 73 15.48 -4.87 -3.51
N ALA A 74 15.83 -4.76 -2.23
CA ALA A 74 16.74 -3.77 -1.68
C ALA A 74 18.24 -4.11 -1.80
N VAL A 75 18.60 -5.20 -2.47
CA VAL A 75 20.00 -5.54 -2.83
C VAL A 75 20.47 -4.70 -4.02
#